data_AF-A0A380X0B7-F1
#
_entry.id   AF-A0A380X0B7-F1
#
_cell.length_a   1.000
_cell.length_b   1.000
_cell.length_c   1.000
_cell.angle_alpha   90.00
_cell.angle_beta   90.00
_cell.angle_gamma   90.00
#
_symmetry.space_group_name_H-M   'P 1'
#
loop_
_entity.id
_entity.type
_entity.pdbx_description
1 polymer ?
#
loop_
_entity_poly.entity_id
_entity_poly.type
_entity_poly.pdbx_seq_one_letter_code
_entity_poly.pdbx_strand_id
1 'polypeptide(L)'
;MSGNLHDVATPEKVVEMMSGLEQIYHFNIILLLIPVAIILWGSITKKPTIPVMLLSAFIAILNALFIQKFALADVINSAVNGFNVSMIPNDIQVSSDLARLLNRGGMNSMMGTLLICFCALSFAGILSLSGALEVIINHLLKLVRSTASLIFTTILCGLTMIGVTCNGQISILIPGEMLRDAYIERGLHPKNLSRTAEDSATIIEPILPWTAAGAYMAGTLGVATLSYLPWAILCWSGIIFAMLWGVTGFGIAKLSR
;
A
#
# COMPACT_ATOMS: atom_id res chain seq x y z
N MET A 1 -4.55 -35.89 31.79
CA MET A 1 -4.26 -35.50 30.40
C MET A 1 -3.53 -34.15 30.43
N SER A 2 -2.22 -34.16 30.67
CA SER A 2 -1.38 -32.97 30.44
C SER A 2 -0.90 -33.03 28.99
N GLY A 3 -1.58 -32.32 28.10
CA GLY A 3 -1.11 -32.14 26.73
C GLY A 3 0.15 -31.29 26.77
N ASN A 4 1.29 -31.88 26.43
CA ASN A 4 2.53 -31.16 26.17
C ASN A 4 2.30 -30.20 25.00
N LEU A 5 2.13 -28.91 25.30
CA LEU A 5 2.03 -27.81 24.32
C LEU A 5 3.38 -27.49 23.62
N HIS A 6 4.41 -28.30 23.84
CA HIS A 6 5.76 -28.11 23.32
C HIS A 6 6.07 -28.90 22.05
N ASP A 7 5.13 -29.70 21.55
CA ASP A 7 5.36 -30.60 20.41
C ASP A 7 4.34 -30.38 19.29
N VAL A 8 4.02 -29.11 19.01
CA VAL A 8 3.48 -28.77 17.69
C VAL A 8 4.64 -28.90 16.73
N ALA A 9 4.85 -30.12 16.20
CA ALA A 9 5.84 -30.41 15.19
C ALA A 9 5.75 -29.31 14.12
N THR A 10 6.80 -28.49 14.02
CA THR A 10 6.94 -27.54 12.92
C THR A 10 6.72 -28.33 11.63
N PRO A 11 5.81 -27.91 10.74
CA PRO A 11 5.54 -28.65 9.52
C PRO A 11 6.87 -28.94 8.81
N GLU A 12 7.09 -30.18 8.39
CA GLU A 12 8.36 -30.65 7.83
C GLU A 12 8.90 -29.72 6.74
N LYS A 13 7.99 -29.15 5.93
CA LYS A 13 8.29 -28.11 4.93
C LYS A 13 8.93 -26.84 5.48
N VAL A 14 8.54 -26.39 6.67
CA VAL A 14 9.11 -25.21 7.33
C VAL A 14 10.57 -25.48 7.70
N VAL A 15 10.86 -26.66 8.24
CA VAL A 15 12.22 -27.07 8.61
C VAL A 15 13.10 -27.17 7.36
N GLU A 16 12.58 -27.78 6.29
CA GLU A 16 13.28 -27.87 5.01
C GLU A 16 13.59 -26.48 4.43
N MET A 17 12.62 -25.56 4.41
CA MET A 17 12.82 -24.19 3.94
C MET A 17 13.83 -23.40 4.79
N MET A 18 13.76 -23.53 6.11
CA MET A 18 14.70 -22.86 7.02
C MET A 18 16.13 -23.37 6.82
N SER A 19 16.30 -24.70 6.73
CA SER A 19 17.61 -25.30 6.49
C SER A 19 18.20 -24.90 5.13
N GLY A 20 17.38 -24.82 4.08
CA GLY A 20 17.81 -24.34 2.77
C GLY A 20 18.22 -22.86 2.79
N LEU A 21 17.52 -22.01 3.54
CA LEU A 21 17.88 -20.60 3.69
C LEU A 21 19.20 -20.41 4.45
N GLU A 22 19.46 -21.19 5.50
CA GLU A 22 20.71 -21.14 6.27
C GLU A 22 21.94 -21.56 5.46
N GLN A 23 21.75 -22.40 4.44
CA GLN A 23 22.82 -22.77 3.51
C GLN A 23 23.13 -21.67 2.48
N ILE A 24 22.13 -20.87 2.12
CA ILE A 24 22.23 -19.85 1.07
C ILE A 24 22.68 -18.49 1.64
N TYR A 25 22.21 -18.13 2.83
CA TYR A 25 22.42 -16.81 3.41
C TYR A 25 23.10 -16.87 4.78
N HIS A 26 24.04 -15.95 4.99
CA HIS A 26 24.59 -15.69 6.31
C HIS A 26 23.67 -14.73 7.08
N PHE A 27 22.91 -15.27 8.03
CA PHE A 27 22.01 -14.50 8.89
C PHE A 27 22.76 -13.73 9.99
N ASN A 28 23.49 -12.68 9.60
CA ASN A 28 23.94 -11.70 10.59
C ASN A 28 22.81 -10.70 10.85
N ILE A 29 21.98 -10.99 11.85
CA ILE A 29 20.76 -10.23 12.19
C ILE A 29 21.01 -8.72 12.22
N ILE A 30 22.16 -8.29 12.74
CA ILE A 30 22.44 -6.87 12.96
C ILE A 30 22.66 -6.16 11.62
N LEU A 31 23.47 -6.72 10.72
CA LEU A 31 23.77 -6.09 9.42
C LEU A 31 22.60 -6.16 8.44
N LEU A 32 21.81 -7.25 8.48
CA LEU A 32 20.65 -7.41 7.60
C LEU A 32 19.52 -6.45 7.97
N LEU A 33 19.43 -6.03 9.24
CA LEU A 33 18.46 -5.01 9.68
C LEU A 33 18.87 -3.57 9.34
N ILE A 34 20.13 -3.28 8.97
CA ILE A 34 20.58 -1.89 8.73
C ILE A 34 19.75 -1.19 7.63
N PRO A 35 19.51 -1.78 6.44
CA PRO A 35 18.68 -1.15 5.41
C PRO A 35 17.26 -0.82 5.91
N VAL A 36 16.67 -1.70 6.71
CA VAL A 36 15.33 -1.51 7.30
C VAL A 36 15.38 -0.40 8.36
N ALA A 37 16.41 -0.39 9.21
CA ALA A 37 16.61 0.64 10.22
C ALA A 37 16.76 2.04 9.60
N ILE A 38 17.44 2.16 8.45
CA ILE A 38 17.55 3.42 7.70
C ILE A 38 16.18 3.91 7.23
N ILE A 39 15.34 3.01 6.71
CA ILE A 39 13.98 3.35 6.26
C ILE A 39 13.13 3.79 7.46
N LEU A 40 13.14 3.04 8.55
CA LEU A 40 12.38 3.36 9.76
C LEU A 40 12.85 4.69 10.38
N TRP A 41 14.16 4.91 10.46
CA TRP A 41 14.73 6.17 10.92
C TRP A 41 14.31 7.34 10.01
N GLY A 42 14.40 7.17 8.69
CA GLY A 42 13.98 8.18 7.71
C GLY A 42 12.48 8.51 7.81
N SER A 43 11.64 7.49 8.05
CA SER A 43 10.20 7.65 8.27
C SER A 43 9.89 8.42 9.56
N ILE A 44 10.51 8.05 10.68
CA ILE A 44 10.33 8.72 11.98
C ILE A 44 10.81 10.18 11.92
N THR A 45 11.93 10.42 11.23
CA THR A 45 12.52 11.76 11.07
C THR A 45 11.88 12.57 9.94
N LYS A 46 10.85 12.04 9.27
CA LYS A 46 10.10 12.69 8.18
C LYS A 46 11.01 13.18 7.03
N LYS A 47 12.08 12.43 6.74
CA LYS A 47 12.98 12.73 5.63
C LYS A 47 12.34 12.38 4.28
N PRO A 48 12.76 13.00 3.16
CA PRO A 48 12.23 12.68 1.84
C PRO A 48 12.41 11.20 1.49
N THR A 49 11.35 10.55 1.05
CA THR A 49 11.29 9.08 0.83
C THR A 49 12.31 8.61 -0.20
N ILE A 50 12.45 9.32 -1.33
CA ILE A 50 13.33 8.90 -2.44
C ILE A 50 14.80 8.77 -1.99
N PRO A 51 15.43 9.80 -1.39
CA PRO A 51 16.78 9.68 -0.84
C PRO A 51 16.96 8.55 0.18
N VAL A 52 15.99 8.37 1.09
CA VAL A 52 16.04 7.33 2.13
C VAL A 52 16.01 5.94 1.51
N MET A 53 15.14 5.71 0.52
CA MET A 53 15.06 4.45 -0.20
C MET A 53 16.34 4.15 -0.99
N LEU A 54 16.91 5.15 -1.68
CA LEU A 54 18.17 4.98 -2.41
C LEU A 54 19.34 4.68 -1.47
N LEU A 55 19.42 5.35 -0.33
CA LEU A 55 20.45 5.06 0.68
C LEU A 55 20.29 3.65 1.24
N SER A 56 19.07 3.24 1.58
CA SER A 56 18.79 1.88 2.07
C SER A 56 19.16 0.82 1.03
N ALA A 57 18.79 1.02 -0.24
CA ALA A 57 19.17 0.13 -1.34
C ALA A 57 20.69 0.05 -1.53
N PHE A 58 21.39 1.19 -1.43
CA PHE A 58 22.85 1.22 -1.51
C PHE A 58 23.50 0.41 -0.38
N ILE A 59 23.03 0.56 0.87
CA ILE A 59 23.53 -0.24 1.99
C ILE A 59 23.19 -1.73 1.82
N ALA A 60 22.01 -2.07 1.26
CA ALA A 60 21.66 -3.45 0.94
C ALA A 60 22.62 -4.07 -0.09
N ILE A 61 23.04 -3.31 -1.11
CA ILE A 61 24.05 -3.73 -2.09
C ILE A 61 25.40 -3.99 -1.38
N LEU A 62 25.85 -3.09 -0.50
CA LEU A 62 27.09 -3.29 0.25
C LEU A 62 27.03 -4.56 1.12
N ASN A 63 25.89 -4.81 1.78
CA ASN A 63 25.68 -6.03 2.54
C ASN A 63 25.76 -7.29 1.66
N ALA A 64 25.15 -7.27 0.47
CA ALA A 64 25.20 -8.39 -0.46
C ALA A 64 26.64 -8.68 -0.94
N LEU A 65 27.44 -7.64 -1.17
CA LEU A 65 28.82 -7.76 -1.63
C LEU A 65 29.79 -8.23 -0.53
N PHE A 66 29.73 -7.61 0.66
CA PHE A 66 30.74 -7.84 1.69
C PHE A 66 30.39 -8.99 2.64
N ILE A 67 29.11 -9.18 2.96
CA ILE A 67 28.68 -10.18 3.94
C ILE A 67 28.29 -11.47 3.24
N GLN A 68 27.41 -11.36 2.24
CA GLN A 68 26.92 -12.51 1.50
C GLN A 68 27.87 -12.95 0.38
N LYS A 69 28.84 -12.11 0.01
CA LYS A 69 29.90 -12.40 -0.97
C LYS A 69 29.37 -12.77 -2.37
N PHE A 70 28.22 -12.21 -2.76
CA PHE A 70 27.72 -12.32 -4.13
C PHE A 70 28.57 -11.47 -5.09
N ALA A 71 28.66 -11.88 -6.36
CA ALA A 71 29.32 -11.10 -7.38
C ALA A 71 28.55 -9.81 -7.67
N LEU A 72 29.26 -8.71 -7.94
CA LEU A 72 28.64 -7.41 -8.21
C LEU A 72 27.66 -7.46 -9.39
N ALA A 73 27.99 -8.23 -10.43
CA ALA A 73 27.12 -8.43 -11.57
C ALA A 73 25.77 -9.04 -11.17
N ASP A 74 25.80 -10.07 -10.31
CA ASP A 74 24.58 -10.74 -9.84
C ASP A 74 23.77 -9.87 -8.89
N VAL A 75 24.43 -9.08 -8.04
CA VAL A 75 23.73 -8.13 -7.15
C VAL A 75 22.98 -7.07 -7.97
N ILE A 76 23.61 -6.48 -8.98
CA ILE A 76 22.96 -5.50 -9.86
C ILE A 76 21.85 -6.16 -10.68
N ASN A 77 22.11 -7.35 -11.23
CA ASN A 77 21.12 -8.09 -12.01
C ASN A 77 19.89 -8.45 -11.15
N SER A 78 20.10 -8.82 -9.88
CA SER A 78 19.02 -9.13 -8.95
C SER A 78 18.09 -7.94 -8.68
N ALA A 79 18.59 -6.71 -8.72
CA ALA A 79 17.76 -5.51 -8.57
C ALA A 79 16.86 -5.28 -9.82
N VAL A 80 17.36 -5.62 -11.00
CA VAL A 80 16.66 -5.37 -12.28
C VAL A 80 15.70 -6.50 -12.64
N ASN A 81 16.20 -7.75 -12.63
CA ASN A 81 15.46 -8.94 -13.08
C ASN A 81 14.92 -9.78 -11.91
N GLY A 82 15.33 -9.49 -10.68
CA GLY A 82 14.99 -10.28 -9.51
C GLY A 82 16.09 -11.27 -9.15
N PHE A 83 16.11 -11.68 -7.89
CA PHE A 83 17.00 -12.75 -7.46
C PHE A 83 16.64 -14.05 -8.20
N ASN A 84 17.65 -14.77 -8.67
CA ASN A 84 17.52 -16.11 -9.21
C ASN A 84 18.42 -17.06 -8.42
N VAL A 85 17.92 -18.23 -8.03
CA VAL A 85 18.72 -19.28 -7.39
C VAL A 85 19.98 -19.67 -8.18
N SER A 86 20.03 -19.46 -9.50
CA SER A 86 21.23 -19.65 -10.32
C SER A 86 22.37 -18.66 -10.01
N MET A 87 22.08 -17.57 -9.30
CA MET A 87 23.07 -16.58 -8.85
C MET A 87 23.80 -17.05 -7.57
N ILE A 88 23.40 -18.18 -6.99
CA ILE A 88 24.00 -18.73 -5.78
C ILE A 88 25.35 -19.36 -6.14
N PRO A 89 26.46 -18.88 -5.58
CA PRO A 89 27.73 -19.57 -5.72
C PRO A 89 27.62 -20.93 -5.01
N ASN A 90 27.98 -22.02 -5.72
CA ASN A 90 28.11 -23.41 -5.25
C ASN A 90 27.00 -24.43 -5.60
N ASP A 91 26.15 -24.19 -6.62
CA ASP A 91 25.27 -25.22 -7.21
C ASP A 91 24.43 -25.99 -6.17
N ILE A 92 23.97 -25.26 -5.15
CA ILE A 92 23.19 -25.79 -4.03
C ILE A 92 21.85 -26.29 -4.58
N GLN A 93 21.47 -27.53 -4.27
CA GLN A 93 20.15 -28.03 -4.63
C GLN A 93 19.08 -27.34 -3.79
N VAL A 94 18.39 -26.39 -4.41
CA VAL A 94 17.29 -25.65 -3.79
C VAL A 94 15.97 -26.36 -4.12
N SER A 95 15.15 -26.65 -3.10
CA SER A 95 13.82 -27.22 -3.31
C SER A 95 12.95 -26.30 -4.16
N SER A 96 11.98 -26.85 -4.91
CA SER A 96 11.12 -26.06 -5.79
C SER A 96 10.31 -24.99 -5.04
N ASP A 97 9.89 -25.29 -3.81
CA ASP A 97 9.15 -24.38 -2.95
C ASP A 97 10.04 -23.20 -2.50
N LEU A 98 11.31 -23.47 -2.17
CA LEU A 98 12.29 -22.44 -1.81
C LEU A 98 12.72 -21.60 -3.02
N ALA A 99 12.90 -22.22 -4.18
CA ALA A 99 13.19 -21.51 -5.43
C ALA A 99 12.04 -20.55 -5.82
N ARG A 100 10.79 -20.96 -5.64
CA ARG A 100 9.62 -20.09 -5.85
C ARG A 100 9.56 -18.94 -4.84
N LEU A 101 10.01 -19.16 -3.60
CA LEU A 101 10.04 -18.13 -2.57
C LEU A 101 11.11 -17.07 -2.85
N LEU A 102 12.28 -17.49 -3.35
CA LEU A 102 13.41 -16.60 -3.64
C LEU A 102 13.27 -15.90 -4.99
N ASN A 103 12.74 -16.58 -6.02
CA ASN A 103 12.58 -16.03 -7.36
C ASN A 103 11.27 -15.22 -7.49
N ARG A 104 11.28 -13.99 -6.98
CA ARG A 104 10.09 -13.10 -6.98
C ARG A 104 10.06 -12.05 -8.09
N GLY A 105 11.04 -12.07 -8.99
CA GLY A 105 11.18 -11.05 -10.04
C GLY A 105 11.72 -9.72 -9.50
N GLY A 106 12.08 -8.84 -10.42
CA GLY A 106 12.70 -7.54 -10.12
C GLY A 106 11.88 -6.38 -10.67
N MET A 107 12.56 -5.24 -10.86
CA MET A 107 11.97 -4.05 -11.47
C MET A 107 11.30 -4.32 -12.83
N ASN A 108 11.89 -5.21 -13.65
CA ASN A 108 11.29 -5.62 -14.93
C ASN A 108 9.95 -6.34 -14.76
N SER A 109 9.83 -7.22 -13.76
CA SER A 109 8.58 -7.94 -13.46
C SER A 109 7.46 -7.01 -12.99
N MET A 110 7.80 -5.82 -12.50
CA MET A 110 6.85 -4.79 -12.08
C MET A 110 6.66 -3.67 -13.12
N MET A 111 7.33 -3.72 -14.26
CA MET A 111 7.32 -2.63 -15.25
C MET A 111 5.91 -2.28 -15.74
N GLY A 112 5.07 -3.29 -15.98
CA GLY A 112 3.67 -3.07 -16.38
C GLY A 112 2.87 -2.30 -15.33
N THR A 113 3.09 -2.61 -14.05
CA THR A 113 2.48 -1.86 -12.92
C THR A 113 3.03 -0.43 -12.89
N LEU A 114 4.34 -0.25 -13.01
CA LEU A 114 4.96 1.08 -13.01
C LEU A 114 4.45 1.97 -14.13
N LEU A 115 4.29 1.45 -15.36
CA LEU A 115 3.77 2.21 -16.50
C LEU A 115 2.34 2.68 -16.26
N ILE A 116 1.47 1.81 -15.76
CA ILE A 116 0.08 2.19 -15.40
C ILE A 116 0.11 3.30 -14.36
N CYS A 117 0.92 3.17 -13.30
CA CYS A 117 1.08 4.20 -12.28
C CYS A 117 1.56 5.54 -12.86
N PHE A 118 2.57 5.52 -13.73
CA PHE A 118 3.12 6.73 -14.35
C PHE A 118 2.08 7.47 -15.22
N CYS A 119 1.33 6.73 -16.03
CA CYS A 119 0.24 7.29 -16.84
C CYS A 119 -0.87 7.86 -15.96
N ALA A 120 -1.29 7.13 -14.93
CA ALA A 120 -2.32 7.53 -13.99
C ALA A 120 -1.95 8.82 -13.23
N LEU A 121 -0.75 8.88 -12.66
CA LEU A 121 -0.26 10.06 -11.93
C LEU A 121 -0.09 11.28 -12.83
N SER A 122 0.32 11.08 -14.09
CA SER A 122 0.45 12.15 -15.07
C SER A 122 -0.92 12.74 -15.43
N PHE A 123 -1.92 11.88 -15.66
CA PHE A 123 -3.31 12.30 -15.91
C PHE A 123 -3.89 13.05 -14.71
N ALA A 124 -3.65 12.53 -13.50
CA ALA A 124 -4.07 13.16 -12.25
C ALA A 124 -3.50 14.57 -12.04
N GLY A 125 -2.22 14.76 -12.35
CA GLY A 125 -1.56 16.07 -12.25
C GLY A 125 -2.21 17.11 -13.17
N ILE A 126 -2.50 16.74 -14.42
CA ILE A 126 -3.18 17.61 -15.39
C ILE A 126 -4.58 17.99 -14.89
N LEU A 127 -5.35 17.00 -14.42
CA LEU A 127 -6.70 17.24 -13.87
C LEU A 127 -6.68 18.14 -12.64
N SER A 128 -5.72 17.94 -11.74
CA SER A 128 -5.57 18.78 -10.55
C SER A 128 -5.25 20.23 -10.92
N LEU A 129 -4.40 20.47 -11.92
CA LEU A 129 -4.06 21.82 -12.38
C LEU A 129 -5.17 22.48 -13.21
N SER A 130 -6.02 21.70 -13.88
CA SER A 130 -7.11 22.21 -14.70
C SER A 130 -8.28 22.84 -13.92
N GLY A 131 -8.35 22.62 -12.60
CA GLY A 131 -9.50 23.01 -11.77
C GLY A 131 -10.75 22.13 -11.96
N ALA A 132 -10.71 21.10 -12.81
CA ALA A 132 -11.84 20.22 -13.05
C ALA A 132 -12.34 19.51 -11.76
N LEU A 133 -11.42 19.15 -10.86
CA LEU A 133 -11.76 18.51 -9.60
C LEU A 133 -12.57 19.43 -8.66
N GLU A 134 -12.23 20.72 -8.62
CA GLU A 134 -12.99 21.72 -7.83
C GLU A 134 -14.41 21.88 -8.38
N VAL A 135 -14.57 21.90 -9.71
CA VAL A 135 -15.89 21.97 -10.36
C VAL A 135 -16.75 20.75 -9.98
N ILE A 136 -16.17 19.54 -10.00
CA ILE A 136 -16.85 18.31 -9.61
C ILE A 136 -17.31 18.41 -8.14
N ILE A 137 -16.43 18.80 -7.23
CA ILE A 137 -16.76 18.90 -5.79
C ILE A 137 -17.84 19.95 -5.55
N ASN A 138 -17.72 21.13 -6.16
CA ASN A 138 -18.73 22.19 -6.06
C ASN A 138 -20.10 21.74 -6.59
N HIS A 139 -20.12 20.86 -7.60
CA HIS A 139 -21.37 20.27 -8.09
C HIS A 139 -21.94 19.24 -7.10
N LEU A 140 -21.11 18.38 -6.53
CA LEU A 140 -21.50 17.39 -5.53
C LEU A 140 -21.99 18.02 -4.22
N LEU A 141 -21.44 19.17 -3.84
CA LEU A 141 -21.88 19.96 -2.70
C LEU A 141 -23.35 20.42 -2.81
N LYS A 142 -23.89 20.59 -4.02
CA LYS A 142 -25.30 20.95 -4.22
C LYS A 142 -26.27 19.84 -3.79
N LEU A 143 -25.79 18.61 -3.67
CA LEU A 143 -26.59 17.47 -3.21
C LEU A 143 -26.80 17.48 -1.70
N VAL A 144 -26.01 18.28 -0.96
CA VAL A 144 -25.97 18.28 0.51
C VAL A 144 -27.25 18.90 1.09
N ARG A 145 -28.19 18.06 1.52
CA ARG A 145 -29.47 18.49 2.14
C ARG A 145 -29.56 18.12 3.62
N SER A 146 -29.02 16.97 4.03
CA SER A 146 -29.04 16.45 5.41
C SER A 146 -27.64 15.98 5.85
N THR A 147 -27.47 15.64 7.13
CA THR A 147 -26.20 15.07 7.64
C THR A 147 -25.83 13.77 6.93
N ALA A 148 -26.80 12.88 6.70
CA ALA A 148 -26.60 11.66 5.94
C ALA A 148 -26.15 11.96 4.50
N SER A 149 -26.79 12.96 3.88
CA SER A 149 -26.44 13.41 2.54
C SER A 149 -25.07 14.09 2.48
N LEU A 150 -24.62 14.78 3.53
CA LEU A 150 -23.25 15.31 3.62
C LEU A 150 -22.23 14.18 3.62
N ILE A 151 -22.43 13.17 4.46
CA ILE A 151 -21.53 12.00 4.54
C ILE A 151 -21.51 11.24 3.21
N PHE A 152 -22.67 11.05 2.58
CA PHE A 152 -22.76 10.45 1.25
C PHE A 152 -22.01 11.28 0.20
N THR A 153 -22.18 12.61 0.20
CA THR A 153 -21.43 13.51 -0.70
C THR A 153 -19.93 13.41 -0.45
N THR A 154 -19.48 13.34 0.80
CA THR A 154 -18.05 13.13 1.14
C THR A 154 -17.52 11.82 0.58
N ILE A 155 -18.29 10.73 0.72
CA ILE A 155 -17.91 9.43 0.16
C ILE A 155 -17.79 9.51 -1.36
N LEU A 156 -18.78 10.12 -2.02
CA LEU A 156 -18.79 10.27 -3.46
C LEU A 156 -17.63 11.15 -3.95
N CYS A 157 -17.31 12.21 -3.22
CA CYS A 157 -16.12 13.03 -3.46
C CYS A 157 -14.85 12.18 -3.33
N GLY A 158 -14.66 11.47 -2.22
CA GLY A 158 -13.49 10.62 -2.00
C GLY A 158 -13.30 9.58 -3.09
N LEU A 159 -14.36 8.83 -3.42
CA LEU A 159 -14.39 7.84 -4.49
C LEU A 159 -14.05 8.43 -5.86
N THR A 160 -14.65 9.56 -6.20
CA THR A 160 -14.41 10.23 -7.49
C THR A 160 -12.97 10.72 -7.55
N MET A 161 -12.48 11.31 -6.47
CA MET A 161 -11.14 11.85 -6.41
C MET A 161 -10.10 10.74 -6.48
N ILE A 162 -10.20 9.66 -5.70
CA ILE A 162 -9.25 8.55 -5.80
C ILE A 162 -9.33 7.83 -7.14
N GLY A 163 -10.54 7.66 -7.68
CA GLY A 163 -10.76 7.06 -8.99
C GLY A 163 -10.15 7.87 -10.13
N VAL A 164 -10.14 9.20 -10.03
CA VAL A 164 -9.66 10.08 -11.09
C VAL A 164 -8.18 10.45 -10.92
N THR A 165 -7.74 10.75 -9.69
CA THR A 165 -6.37 11.21 -9.42
C THR A 165 -5.39 10.10 -9.13
N CYS A 166 -5.85 8.89 -8.78
CA CYS A 166 -4.97 7.77 -8.45
C CYS A 166 -3.89 8.10 -7.41
N ASN A 167 -4.11 9.13 -6.60
CA ASN A 167 -3.14 9.68 -5.65
C ASN A 167 -3.86 9.96 -4.33
N GLY A 168 -3.67 9.08 -3.35
CA GLY A 168 -4.31 9.16 -2.04
C GLY A 168 -4.11 10.50 -1.33
N GLN A 169 -2.95 11.17 -1.49
CA GLN A 169 -2.70 12.46 -0.85
C GLN A 169 -3.64 13.54 -1.39
N ILE A 170 -3.78 13.62 -2.71
CA ILE A 170 -4.66 14.60 -3.37
C ILE A 170 -6.13 14.25 -3.09
N SER A 171 -6.48 12.95 -3.12
CA SER A 171 -7.84 12.48 -2.95
C SER A 171 -8.41 12.71 -1.56
N ILE A 172 -7.57 12.83 -0.54
CA ILE A 172 -7.99 13.13 0.84
C ILE A 172 -7.92 14.64 1.10
N LEU A 173 -6.84 15.30 0.65
CA LEU A 173 -6.59 16.70 0.97
C LEU A 173 -7.64 17.64 0.37
N ILE A 174 -7.97 17.48 -0.92
CA ILE A 174 -8.90 18.40 -1.60
C ILE A 174 -10.33 18.28 -1.02
N PRO A 175 -10.96 17.09 -0.91
CA PRO A 175 -12.26 16.98 -0.25
C PRO A 175 -12.21 17.40 1.22
N GLY A 176 -11.10 17.12 1.92
CA GLY A 176 -10.89 17.51 3.30
C GLY A 176 -10.95 19.03 3.51
N GLU A 177 -10.33 19.81 2.62
CA GLU A 177 -10.39 21.28 2.67
C GLU A 177 -11.76 21.80 2.21
N MET A 178 -12.26 21.33 1.06
CA MET A 178 -13.49 21.87 0.46
C MET A 178 -14.77 21.53 1.22
N LEU A 179 -14.82 20.40 1.93
CA LEU A 179 -16.01 19.98 2.68
C LEU A 179 -15.97 20.43 4.15
N ARG A 180 -14.83 20.95 4.62
CA ARG A 180 -14.62 21.32 6.03
C ARG A 180 -15.70 22.26 6.56
N ASP A 181 -15.95 23.34 5.84
CA ASP A 181 -16.90 24.37 6.25
C ASP A 181 -18.33 23.84 6.26
N ALA A 182 -18.70 23.00 5.28
CA ALA A 182 -20.02 22.34 5.24
C ALA A 182 -20.28 21.42 6.45
N TYR A 183 -19.24 20.79 7.01
CA TYR A 183 -19.35 20.04 8.27
C TYR A 183 -19.52 20.97 9.48
N ILE A 184 -18.76 22.07 9.53
CA ILE A 184 -18.78 23.03 10.64
C ILE A 184 -20.13 23.78 10.70
N GLU A 185 -20.62 24.28 9.57
CA GLU A 185 -21.92 24.96 9.45
C GLU A 185 -23.09 24.10 9.93
N ARG A 186 -22.95 22.77 9.82
CA ARG A 186 -23.96 21.80 10.27
C ARG A 186 -23.74 21.32 11.71
N GLY A 187 -22.81 21.94 12.45
CA GLY A 187 -22.52 21.59 13.83
C GLY A 187 -21.88 20.21 14.00
N LEU A 188 -21.17 19.72 12.97
CA LEU A 188 -20.46 18.44 13.00
C LEU A 188 -18.98 18.65 13.28
N HIS A 189 -18.39 17.78 14.11
CA HIS A 189 -16.96 17.81 14.37
C HIS A 189 -16.18 17.35 13.11
N PRO A 190 -15.06 18.02 12.72
CA PRO A 190 -14.23 17.64 11.56
C PRO A 190 -13.67 16.20 11.58
N LYS A 191 -13.69 15.56 12.74
CA LYS A 191 -13.37 14.12 12.88
C LYS A 191 -14.26 13.24 12.01
N ASN A 192 -15.53 13.60 11.84
CA ASN A 192 -16.44 12.85 10.97
C ASN A 192 -16.01 12.95 9.50
N LEU A 193 -15.55 14.12 9.06
CA LEU A 193 -15.00 14.34 7.74
C LEU A 193 -13.73 13.51 7.53
N SER A 194 -12.78 13.58 8.48
CA SER A 194 -11.55 12.79 8.42
C SER A 194 -11.83 11.28 8.35
N ARG A 195 -12.74 10.74 9.18
CA ARG A 195 -13.12 9.32 9.11
C ARG A 195 -13.73 8.96 7.76
N THR A 196 -14.68 9.76 7.28
CA THR A 196 -15.38 9.50 6.02
C THR A 196 -14.44 9.61 4.81
N ALA A 197 -13.47 10.51 4.84
CA ALA A 197 -12.45 10.64 3.81
C ALA A 197 -11.53 9.40 3.76
N GLU A 198 -11.12 8.88 4.92
CA GLU A 198 -10.32 7.65 5.01
C GLU A 198 -11.08 6.43 4.46
N ASP A 199 -12.36 6.31 4.82
CA ASP A 199 -13.26 5.24 4.37
C ASP A 199 -13.52 5.27 2.85
N SER A 200 -13.40 6.43 2.20
CA SER A 200 -13.78 6.61 0.78
C SER A 200 -12.60 6.76 -0.18
N ALA A 201 -11.44 7.21 0.28
CA ALA A 201 -10.24 7.34 -0.55
C ALA A 201 -9.21 6.25 -0.23
N THR A 202 -8.66 6.27 1.00
CA THR A 202 -7.51 5.42 1.39
C THR A 202 -7.83 3.94 1.32
N ILE A 203 -8.92 3.54 1.97
CA ILE A 203 -9.27 2.12 2.13
C ILE A 203 -9.77 1.50 0.81
N ILE A 204 -10.23 2.33 -0.13
CA ILE A 204 -10.73 1.92 -1.45
C ILE A 204 -9.62 1.85 -2.50
N GLU A 205 -8.52 2.59 -2.32
CA GLU A 205 -7.43 2.64 -3.31
C GLU A 205 -6.99 1.25 -3.81
N PRO A 206 -6.81 0.22 -2.95
CA PRO A 206 -6.35 -1.10 -3.41
C PRO A 206 -7.35 -1.88 -4.27
N ILE A 207 -8.63 -1.49 -4.34
CA ILE A 207 -9.65 -2.19 -5.14
C ILE A 207 -9.94 -1.50 -6.48
N LEU A 208 -9.21 -0.43 -6.81
CA LEU A 208 -9.30 0.26 -8.09
C LEU A 208 -8.18 -0.20 -9.04
N PRO A 209 -8.48 -0.76 -10.23
CA PRO A 209 -7.46 -1.44 -11.03
C PRO A 209 -6.38 -0.53 -11.62
N TRP A 210 -6.65 0.77 -11.72
CA TRP A 210 -5.76 1.76 -12.31
C TRP A 210 -5.04 2.62 -11.26
N THR A 211 -5.18 2.32 -9.96
CA THR A 211 -4.38 2.95 -8.90
C THR A 211 -3.07 2.20 -8.70
N ALA A 212 -2.08 2.85 -8.09
CA ALA A 212 -0.81 2.22 -7.79
C ALA A 212 -0.95 1.04 -6.83
N ALA A 213 -1.75 1.20 -5.77
CA ALA A 213 -2.04 0.12 -4.84
C ALA A 213 -2.79 -1.03 -5.50
N GLY A 214 -3.81 -0.75 -6.34
CA GLY A 214 -4.58 -1.80 -7.01
C GLY A 214 -3.77 -2.59 -8.03
N ALA A 215 -2.93 -1.90 -8.83
CA ALA A 215 -2.03 -2.56 -9.76
C ALA A 215 -0.96 -3.40 -9.03
N TYR A 216 -0.44 -2.90 -7.90
CA TYR A 216 0.48 -3.67 -7.04
C TYR A 216 -0.17 -4.94 -6.47
N MET A 217 -1.39 -4.83 -5.97
CA MET A 217 -2.14 -5.97 -5.41
C MET A 217 -2.46 -7.00 -6.49
N ALA A 218 -2.90 -6.57 -7.67
CA ALA A 218 -3.16 -7.47 -8.80
C ALA A 218 -1.88 -8.20 -9.25
N GLY A 219 -0.76 -7.47 -9.35
CA GLY A 219 0.54 -8.05 -9.69
C GLY A 219 1.04 -9.05 -8.65
N THR A 220 0.85 -8.75 -7.36
CA THR A 220 1.32 -9.61 -6.25
C THR A 220 0.46 -10.86 -6.10
N LEU A 221 -0.86 -10.74 -6.22
CA LEU A 221 -1.79 -11.85 -6.09
C LEU A 221 -1.86 -12.71 -7.37
N GLY A 222 -1.41 -12.18 -8.50
CA GLY A 222 -1.49 -12.86 -9.80
C GLY A 222 -2.91 -12.96 -10.35
N VAL A 223 -3.84 -12.15 -9.85
CA VAL A 223 -5.25 -12.13 -10.29
C VAL A 223 -5.68 -10.69 -10.55
N ALA A 224 -6.64 -10.51 -11.47
CA ALA A 224 -7.17 -9.19 -11.78
C ALA A 224 -7.87 -8.56 -10.56
N THR A 225 -7.84 -7.23 -10.46
CA THR A 225 -8.44 -6.49 -9.33
C THR A 225 -9.88 -6.86 -9.03
N LEU A 226 -10.71 -6.97 -10.07
CA LEU A 226 -12.12 -7.34 -9.91
C LEU A 226 -12.31 -8.76 -9.34
N SER A 227 -11.31 -9.64 -9.46
CA SER A 227 -11.38 -11.00 -8.92
C SER A 227 -11.13 -11.04 -7.42
N TYR A 228 -10.22 -10.21 -6.90
CA TYR A 228 -9.99 -10.12 -5.45
C TYR A 228 -10.89 -9.10 -4.73
N LEU A 229 -11.54 -8.19 -5.47
CA LEU A 229 -12.42 -7.16 -4.91
C LEU A 229 -13.46 -7.70 -3.90
N PRO A 230 -14.17 -8.83 -4.15
CA PRO A 230 -15.12 -9.37 -3.18
C PRO A 230 -14.47 -9.80 -1.87
N TRP A 231 -13.23 -10.29 -1.94
CA TRP A 231 -12.45 -10.76 -0.80
C TRP A 231 -11.80 -9.61 0.00
N ALA A 232 -11.67 -8.44 -0.61
CA ALA A 232 -11.19 -7.23 0.04
C ALA A 232 -12.28 -6.57 0.91
N ILE A 233 -12.83 -7.33 1.86
CA ILE A 233 -13.98 -6.92 2.71
C ILE A 233 -13.68 -5.61 3.43
N LEU A 234 -12.47 -5.45 3.97
CA LEU A 234 -12.06 -4.22 4.65
C LEU A 234 -12.17 -3.01 3.71
N CYS A 235 -11.84 -3.17 2.43
CA CYS A 235 -11.82 -2.08 1.46
C CYS A 235 -13.21 -1.48 1.21
N TRP A 236 -14.22 -2.31 0.95
CA TRP A 236 -15.56 -1.81 0.65
C TRP A 236 -16.48 -1.67 1.88
N SER A 237 -16.20 -2.38 2.98
CA SER A 237 -17.04 -2.31 4.19
C SER A 237 -16.96 -0.94 4.89
N GLY A 238 -15.83 -0.22 4.79
CA GLY A 238 -15.68 1.12 5.34
C GLY A 238 -16.77 2.09 4.86
N ILE A 239 -17.05 2.10 3.54
CA ILE A 239 -18.14 2.90 2.95
C ILE A 239 -19.51 2.50 3.50
N ILE A 240 -19.76 1.21 3.67
CA ILE A 240 -21.04 0.71 4.18
C ILE A 240 -21.26 1.19 5.61
N PHE A 241 -20.24 1.08 6.48
CA PHE A 241 -20.33 1.56 7.85
C PHE A 241 -20.42 3.09 7.92
N ALA A 242 -19.67 3.82 7.09
CA ALA A 242 -19.78 5.27 6.99
C ALA A 242 -21.21 5.72 6.65
N MET A 243 -21.85 5.04 5.69
CA MET A 243 -23.25 5.30 5.31
C MET A 243 -24.23 4.94 6.43
N LEU A 244 -24.07 3.77 7.06
CA LEU A 244 -24.92 3.35 8.18
C LEU A 244 -24.86 4.35 9.34
N TRP A 245 -23.66 4.79 9.71
CA TRP A 245 -23.46 5.80 10.75
C TRP A 245 -24.02 7.18 10.35
N GLY A 246 -23.91 7.55 9.08
CA GLY A 246 -24.48 8.79 8.57
C GLY A 246 -26.01 8.83 8.61
N VAL A 247 -26.68 7.70 8.35
CA VAL A 247 -28.15 7.59 8.39
C VAL A 247 -28.65 7.45 9.83
N THR A 248 -28.02 6.59 10.64
CA THR A 248 -28.45 6.33 12.03
C THR A 248 -28.08 7.44 13.00
N GLY A 249 -27.09 8.27 12.65
CA GLY A 249 -26.51 9.26 13.56
C GLY A 249 -25.61 8.65 14.65
N PHE A 250 -25.44 7.32 14.65
CA PHE A 250 -24.60 6.63 15.62
C PHE A 250 -23.12 6.95 15.36
N GLY A 251 -22.41 7.42 16.39
CA GLY A 251 -20.99 7.77 16.28
C GLY A 251 -20.69 9.06 15.52
N ILE A 252 -21.70 9.87 15.18
CA ILE A 252 -21.51 11.20 14.58
C ILE A 252 -21.19 12.21 15.68
N ALA A 253 -19.95 12.66 15.72
CA ALA A 253 -19.49 13.66 16.69
C ALA A 253 -20.03 15.04 16.32
N LYS A 254 -20.69 15.73 17.27
CA LYS A 254 -21.13 17.12 17.10
C LYS A 254 -20.05 18.06 17.60
N LEU A 255 -20.04 19.28 17.08
CA LEU A 255 -19.24 20.36 17.65
C LEU A 255 -19.71 20.60 19.09
N SER A 256 -18.77 20.58 20.04
CA SER A 256 -19.04 21.11 21.38
C SER A 256 -19.42 22.57 21.21
N ARG A 257 -20.53 22.96 21.84
CA ARG A 257 -20.84 24.37 22.02
C ARG A 257 -19.83 25.02 22.96
#